data_AF-A0A8T0DIT8-F1
#
_entry.id   AF-A0A8T0DIT8-F1
#
_cell.length_a   1.000
_cell.length_b   1.000
_cell.length_c   1.000
_cell.angle_alpha   90.00
_cell.angle_beta   90.00
_cell.angle_gamma   90.00
#
_symmetry.space_group_name_H-M   'P 1'
#
loop_
_entity.id
_entity.type
_entity.pdbx_description
1 polymer ?
#
loop_
_entity_poly.entity_id
_entity_poly.type
_entity_poly.pdbx_seq_one_letter_code
_entity_poly.pdbx_strand_id
1 'polypeptide(L)'
;MVDSPALLDAYYAFLLGNYNLASKLLHKIKPEDDQLRLKVDVLNYRVYIAQKKYGVVLDEVAENTDVMEFKLLRLLALFFSSPHERSAVIKEVEQLIGGSLNPEDETALILAATIYLNAEV
;
A
#
# COMPACT_ATOMS: atom_id res chain seq x y z
N MET A 1 -10.21 -0.47 -12.25
CA MET A 1 -8.95 -0.18 -11.51
C MET A 1 -8.63 1.31 -11.43
N VAL A 2 -9.15 2.22 -12.27
CA VAL A 2 -9.07 3.66 -11.97
C VAL A 2 -10.31 4.40 -12.49
N ASP A 3 -11.17 4.85 -11.58
CA ASP A 3 -12.46 5.47 -11.92
C ASP A 3 -12.38 7.01 -12.09
N SER A 4 -11.17 7.58 -12.02
CA SER A 4 -10.91 9.01 -12.20
C SER A 4 -9.65 9.25 -13.02
N PRO A 5 -9.67 10.06 -14.09
CA PRO A 5 -8.48 10.38 -14.90
C PRO A 5 -7.28 10.84 -14.06
N ALA A 6 -7.53 11.63 -13.01
CA ALA A 6 -6.47 12.14 -12.13
C ALA A 6 -5.79 11.03 -11.31
N LEU A 7 -6.54 10.03 -10.87
CA LEU A 7 -5.99 8.88 -10.18
C LEU A 7 -5.18 8.00 -11.15
N LEU A 8 -5.57 7.96 -12.43
CA LEU A 8 -4.86 7.18 -13.46
C LEU A 8 -3.51 7.81 -13.76
N ASP A 9 -3.49 9.14 -13.91
CA ASP A 9 -2.24 9.90 -14.10
C ASP A 9 -1.29 9.71 -12.91
N ALA A 10 -1.81 9.73 -11.68
CA ALA A 10 -1.03 9.47 -10.49
C ALA A 10 -0.47 8.03 -10.46
N TYR A 11 -1.28 7.05 -10.86
CA TYR A 11 -0.88 5.65 -10.93
C TYR A 11 0.22 5.42 -11.98
N TYR A 12 0.11 6.02 -13.16
CA TYR A 12 1.16 5.95 -14.17
C TYR A 12 2.45 6.63 -13.72
N ALA A 13 2.36 7.79 -13.07
CA ALA A 13 3.53 8.44 -12.48
C ALA A 13 4.21 7.53 -11.43
N PHE A 14 3.43 6.83 -10.60
CA PHE A 14 3.93 5.85 -9.64
C PHE A 14 4.64 4.67 -10.33
N LEU A 15 4.02 4.05 -11.34
CA LEU A 15 4.60 2.93 -12.07
C LEU A 15 5.90 3.28 -12.80
N LEU A 16 6.02 4.52 -13.28
CA LEU A 16 7.23 5.03 -13.94
C LEU A 16 8.32 5.49 -12.96
N GLY A 17 8.11 5.33 -11.65
CA GLY A 17 9.05 5.75 -10.62
C GLY A 17 9.08 7.26 -10.34
N ASN A 18 8.17 8.03 -10.93
CA ASN A 18 8.06 9.47 -10.70
C ASN A 18 7.20 9.77 -9.47
N TYR A 19 7.71 9.38 -8.30
CA TYR A 19 6.97 9.45 -7.03
C TYR A 19 6.62 10.89 -6.61
N ASN A 20 7.46 11.87 -6.95
CA ASN A 20 7.17 13.28 -6.64
C ASN A 20 5.97 13.79 -7.45
N LEU A 21 5.88 13.42 -8.74
CA LEU A 21 4.72 13.73 -9.56
C LEU A 21 3.48 12.98 -9.06
N ALA A 22 3.61 11.69 -8.73
CA ALA A 22 2.51 10.90 -8.19
C ALA A 22 1.90 11.55 -6.92
N SER A 23 2.72 11.88 -5.91
CA SER A 23 2.25 12.60 -4.72
C SER A 23 1.58 13.92 -5.06
N LYS A 24 2.15 14.71 -5.97
CA LYS A 24 1.57 16.00 -6.39
C LYS A 24 0.21 15.83 -7.03
N LEU A 25 0.01 14.79 -7.83
CA LEU A 25 -1.27 14.49 -8.46
C LEU A 25 -2.29 14.00 -7.43
N LEU A 26 -1.90 13.10 -6.53
CA LEU A 26 -2.77 12.58 -5.47
C LEU A 26 -3.30 13.69 -4.55
N HIS A 27 -2.44 14.61 -4.11
CA HIS A 27 -2.85 15.72 -3.26
C HIS A 27 -3.83 16.72 -3.91
N LYS A 28 -4.00 16.65 -5.24
CA LYS A 28 -4.98 17.49 -5.96
C LYS A 28 -6.35 16.83 -6.07
N ILE A 29 -6.43 15.52 -5.88
CA ILE A 29 -7.69 14.79 -5.95
C ILE A 29 -8.48 15.13 -4.70
N LYS A 30 -9.74 15.53 -4.89
CA LYS A 30 -10.71 15.73 -3.81
C LYS A 30 -11.68 14.55 -3.89
N PRO A 31 -11.54 13.53 -3.02
CA PRO A 31 -12.44 12.38 -3.06
C PRO A 31 -13.89 12.81 -2.79
N GLU A 32 -14.80 12.32 -3.61
CA GLU A 32 -16.25 12.59 -3.49
C GLU A 32 -16.98 11.52 -2.67
N ASP A 33 -16.36 10.35 -2.51
CA ASP A 33 -16.86 9.22 -1.73
C ASP A 33 -15.71 8.45 -1.03
N ASP A 34 -16.09 7.57 -0.11
CA ASP A 34 -15.14 6.77 0.68
C ASP A 34 -14.36 5.75 -0.16
N GLN A 35 -14.91 5.28 -1.28
CA GLN A 35 -14.23 4.32 -2.16
C GLN A 35 -13.09 4.99 -2.93
N LEU A 36 -13.33 6.19 -3.47
CA LEU A 36 -12.31 7.00 -4.12
C LEU A 36 -11.27 7.46 -3.10
N ARG A 37 -11.70 7.83 -1.89
CA ARG A 37 -10.77 8.18 -0.81
C ARG A 37 -9.84 7.03 -0.48
N LEU A 38 -10.38 5.82 -0.30
CA LEU A 38 -9.59 4.62 -0.07
C LEU A 38 -8.55 4.39 -1.18
N LYS A 39 -8.96 4.47 -2.45
CA LYS A 39 -8.05 4.30 -3.60
C LYS A 39 -6.92 5.35 -3.62
N VAL A 40 -7.24 6.61 -3.31
CA VAL A 40 -6.26 7.70 -3.23
C VAL A 40 -5.28 7.46 -2.08
N ASP A 41 -5.79 7.14 -0.89
CA ASP A 41 -4.98 6.90 0.30
C ASP A 41 -4.06 5.69 0.12
N VAL A 42 -4.58 4.57 -0.41
CA VAL A 42 -3.80 3.37 -0.71
C VAL A 42 -2.66 3.68 -1.69
N LEU A 43 -2.93 4.40 -2.78
CA LEU A 43 -1.87 4.77 -3.72
C LEU A 43 -0.87 5.76 -3.10
N ASN A 44 -1.32 6.68 -2.25
CA ASN A 44 -0.44 7.63 -1.57
C ASN A 44 0.53 6.93 -0.61
N TYR A 45 0.04 5.96 0.17
CA TYR A 45 0.90 5.15 1.03
C TYR A 45 1.89 4.30 0.24
N ARG A 46 1.50 3.74 -0.90
CA ARG A 46 2.44 3.04 -1.81
C ARG A 46 3.54 3.98 -2.31
N VAL A 47 3.18 5.24 -2.64
CA VAL A 47 4.15 6.27 -3.03
C VAL A 47 5.10 6.59 -1.87
N TYR A 48 4.62 6.72 -0.63
CA TYR A 48 5.48 6.92 0.54
C TYR A 48 6.45 5.76 0.77
N ILE A 49 5.98 4.51 0.66
CA ILE A 49 6.84 3.32 0.78
C ILE A 49 7.93 3.34 -0.30
N ALA A 50 7.57 3.66 -1.55
CA ALA A 50 8.53 3.77 -2.65
C ALA A 50 9.57 4.88 -2.44
N GLN A 51 9.20 5.95 -1.73
CA GLN A 51 10.10 7.02 -1.29
C GLN A 51 10.89 6.68 -0.01
N LYS A 52 10.78 5.45 0.52
CA LYS A 52 11.38 4.99 1.79
C LYS A 52 10.89 5.77 3.02
N LYS A 53 9.71 6.39 2.93
CA LYS A 53 9.06 7.12 4.03
C LYS A 53 8.19 6.17 4.85
N TYR A 54 8.77 5.10 5.37
CA TYR A 54 8.04 4.06 6.08
C TYR A 54 7.38 4.59 7.35
N GLY A 55 8.06 5.46 8.10
CA GLY A 55 7.53 6.06 9.32
C GLY A 55 6.19 6.78 9.10
N VAL A 56 6.01 7.47 7.98
CA VAL A 56 4.74 8.15 7.65
C VAL A 56 3.59 7.15 7.57
N VAL A 57 3.80 6.00 6.91
CA VAL A 57 2.78 4.96 6.83
C VAL A 57 2.52 4.32 8.19
N LEU A 58 3.57 4.11 8.98
CA LEU A 58 3.45 3.55 10.34
C LEU A 58 2.82 4.54 11.34
N ASP A 59 2.85 5.84 11.08
CA ASP A 59 2.23 6.85 11.94
C ASP A 59 0.77 7.13 11.53
N GLU A 60 0.48 7.16 10.22
CA GLU A 60 -0.84 7.52 9.68
C GLU A 60 -1.81 6.32 9.59
N VAL A 61 -1.31 5.12 9.34
CA VAL A 61 -2.14 3.91 9.25
C VAL A 61 -2.25 3.23 10.61
N ALA A 62 -3.45 3.24 11.18
CA ALA A 62 -3.72 2.60 12.47
C ALA A 62 -3.39 1.10 12.49
N GLU A 63 -2.81 0.62 13.58
CA GLU A 63 -2.47 -0.81 13.79
C GLU A 63 -3.68 -1.74 13.73
N ASN A 64 -4.81 -1.27 14.27
CA ASN A 64 -6.05 -2.02 14.38
C ASN A 64 -7.03 -1.75 13.22
N THR A 65 -6.53 -1.34 12.06
CA THR A 65 -7.38 -1.13 10.88
C THR A 65 -8.04 -2.42 10.41
N ASP A 66 -9.33 -2.35 10.10
CA ASP A 66 -10.09 -3.44 9.49
C ASP A 66 -9.98 -3.46 7.95
N VAL A 67 -9.39 -2.41 7.36
CA VAL A 67 -9.16 -2.31 5.91
C VAL A 67 -7.93 -3.13 5.52
N MET A 68 -8.12 -4.16 4.70
CA MET A 68 -7.09 -5.14 4.36
C MET A 68 -5.89 -4.52 3.67
N GLU A 69 -6.11 -3.60 2.73
CA GLU A 69 -5.07 -2.89 2.00
C GLU A 69 -4.22 -2.04 2.94
N PHE A 70 -4.84 -1.37 3.92
CA PHE A 70 -4.12 -0.59 4.93
C PHE A 70 -3.30 -1.49 5.87
N LYS A 71 -3.86 -2.63 6.30
CA LYS A 71 -3.12 -3.62 7.08
C LYS A 71 -1.87 -4.09 6.33
N LEU A 72 -2.02 -4.47 5.07
CA LEU A 72 -0.90 -4.92 4.23
C LEU A 72 0.11 -3.81 3.93
N LEU A 73 -0.31 -2.57 3.74
CA LEU A 73 0.57 -1.42 3.58
C LEU A 73 1.42 -1.17 4.83
N ARG A 74 0.80 -1.27 6.01
CA ARG A 74 1.51 -1.15 7.28
C ARG A 74 2.53 -2.28 7.45
N LEU A 75 2.14 -3.52 7.17
CA LEU A 75 3.04 -4.68 7.19
C LEU A 75 4.21 -4.53 6.21
N LEU A 76 3.95 -4.03 5.00
CA LEU A 76 4.99 -3.75 4.01
C LEU A 76 5.96 -2.66 4.48
N ALA A 77 5.44 -1.59 5.09
CA ALA A 77 6.27 -0.55 5.68
C ALA A 77 7.13 -1.08 6.85
N LEU A 78 6.57 -1.95 7.70
CA LEU A 78 7.27 -2.60 8.79
C LEU A 78 8.39 -3.52 8.28
N PHE A 79 8.08 -4.35 7.28
CA PHE A 79 9.04 -5.26 6.64
C PHE A 79 10.28 -4.54 6.11
N PHE A 80 10.09 -3.37 5.49
CA PHE A 80 11.21 -2.59 4.94
C PHE A 80 11.96 -1.76 5.98
N SER A 81 11.29 -1.32 7.05
CA SER A 81 11.93 -0.49 8.08
C SER A 81 12.62 -1.28 9.18
N SER A 82 12.16 -2.50 9.48
CA SER A 82 12.62 -3.32 10.60
C SER A 82 13.08 -4.71 10.15
N PRO A 83 14.39 -4.91 9.85
CA PRO A 83 14.90 -6.23 9.44
C PRO A 83 14.62 -7.35 10.43
N HIS A 84 14.57 -7.04 11.72
CA HIS A 84 14.30 -7.99 12.82
C HIS A 84 12.84 -8.45 12.87
N GLU A 85 11.90 -7.71 12.29
CA GLU A 85 10.47 -8.04 12.29
C GLU A 85 10.01 -8.77 11.03
N ARG A 86 10.89 -8.90 10.01
CA ARG A 86 10.56 -9.51 8.72
C ARG A 86 9.94 -10.90 8.85
N SER A 87 10.52 -11.77 9.67
CA SER A 87 9.98 -13.13 9.88
C SER A 87 8.59 -13.12 10.51
N ALA A 88 8.31 -12.17 11.41
CA ALA A 88 6.99 -12.02 12.00
C ALA A 88 5.98 -11.50 10.97
N VAL A 89 6.37 -10.51 10.17
CA VAL A 89 5.54 -9.97 9.09
C VAL A 89 5.18 -11.04 8.05
N ILE A 90 6.16 -11.84 7.59
CA ILE A 90 5.91 -12.91 6.61
C ILE A 90 4.86 -13.89 7.16
N LYS A 91 5.01 -14.32 8.41
CA LYS A 91 4.06 -15.23 9.06
C LYS A 91 2.66 -14.63 9.17
N GLU A 92 2.55 -13.34 9.45
CA GLU A 92 1.26 -12.65 9.48
C GLU A 92 0.62 -12.60 8.09
N VAL A 93 1.39 -12.29 7.04
CA VAL A 93 0.90 -12.30 5.66
C VAL A 93 0.46 -13.70 5.22
N GLU A 94 1.18 -14.76 5.60
CA GLU A 94 0.78 -16.16 5.37
C GLU A 94 -0.60 -16.46 5.96
N GLN A 95 -0.86 -15.99 7.17
CA GLN A 95 -2.16 -16.17 7.83
C GLN A 95 -3.28 -15.39 7.12
N LEU A 96 -2.99 -14.18 6.65
CA LEU A 96 -3.95 -13.37 5.90
C LEU A 96 -4.32 -14.06 4.58
N ILE A 97 -3.34 -14.53 3.81
CA ILE A 97 -3.58 -15.27 2.56
C ILE A 97 -4.35 -16.56 2.80
N GLY A 98 -4.04 -17.28 3.89
CA GLY A 98 -4.65 -18.57 4.21
C GLY A 98 -6.13 -18.51 4.61
N GLY A 99 -6.72 -17.34 4.85
CA GLY A 99 -8.13 -17.29 5.26
C GLY A 99 -8.87 -15.95 5.23
N SER A 100 -8.19 -14.80 5.17
CA SER A 100 -8.85 -13.47 5.27
C SER A 100 -8.74 -12.63 4.00
N LEU A 101 -7.80 -12.97 3.11
CA LEU A 101 -7.57 -12.22 1.88
C LEU A 101 -8.61 -12.58 0.82
N ASN A 102 -9.32 -11.57 0.31
CA ASN A 102 -10.22 -11.76 -0.83
C ASN A 102 -9.39 -11.96 -2.11
N PRO A 103 -9.55 -13.08 -2.85
CA PRO A 103 -8.82 -13.32 -4.10
C PRO A 103 -9.21 -12.36 -5.25
N GLU A 104 -10.28 -11.60 -5.11
CA GLU A 104 -10.67 -10.56 -6.09
C GLU A 104 -10.06 -9.18 -5.77
N ASP A 105 -9.45 -9.02 -4.59
CA ASP A 105 -8.76 -7.78 -4.22
C ASP A 105 -7.33 -7.77 -4.77
N GLU A 106 -7.23 -7.33 -6.02
CA GLU A 106 -5.95 -7.21 -6.75
C GLU A 106 -4.93 -6.35 -5.98
N THR A 107 -5.36 -5.30 -5.30
CA THR A 107 -4.43 -4.40 -4.61
C THR A 107 -3.83 -5.07 -3.38
N ALA A 108 -4.65 -5.73 -2.58
CA ALA A 108 -4.18 -6.51 -1.45
C ALA A 108 -3.25 -7.66 -1.90
N LEU A 109 -3.59 -8.36 -2.98
CA LEU A 109 -2.74 -9.41 -3.55
C LEU A 109 -1.37 -8.89 -3.98
N ILE A 110 -1.31 -7.75 -4.68
CA ILE A 110 -0.04 -7.12 -5.10
C ILE A 110 0.82 -6.76 -3.88
N LEU A 111 0.22 -6.22 -2.83
CA LEU A 111 0.96 -5.84 -1.62
C LEU A 111 1.54 -7.08 -0.92
N ALA A 112 0.74 -8.13 -0.75
CA ALA A 112 1.19 -9.38 -0.16
C ALA A 112 2.32 -10.02 -1.00
N ALA A 113 2.14 -10.11 -2.32
CA ALA A 113 3.17 -10.63 -3.23
C ALA A 113 4.46 -9.82 -3.19
N THR A 114 4.38 -8.49 -3.02
CA THR A 114 5.56 -7.63 -2.88
C THR A 114 6.38 -8.00 -1.65
N ILE A 115 5.75 -8.37 -0.53
CA ILE A 115 6.45 -8.81 0.68
C ILE A 115 7.22 -10.10 0.40
N TYR A 116 6.58 -11.12 -0.19
CA TYR A 116 7.24 -12.39 -0.51
C TYR A 116 8.42 -12.22 -1.46
N LEU A 117 8.24 -11.44 -2.53
CA LEU A 117 9.29 -11.21 -3.51
C LEU A 117 10.56 -10.60 -2.88
N ASN A 118 10.40 -9.79 -1.83
CA ASN A 118 11.52 -9.17 -1.12
C ASN A 118 12.01 -9.99 0.08
N ALA A 119 11.31 -11.07 0.45
CA ALA A 119 11.72 -12.00 1.51
C ALA A 119 12.66 -13.09 0.98
N GLU A 120 12.57 -13.42 -0.31
CA GLU A 120 13.40 -14.43 -0.98
C GLU A 120 14.78 -13.92 -1.43
N VAL A 121 15.15 -12.68 -1.08
CA VAL A 121 16.42 -12.02 -1.46
C VAL A 121 17.37 -11.89 -0.28
#